data_AF-A0A6B9ZNA6-F1
#
_entry.id   AF-A0A6B9ZNA6-F1
#
_cell.length_a   1.000
_cell.length_b   1.000
_cell.length_c   1.000
_cell.angle_alpha   90.00
_cell.angle_beta   90.00
_cell.angle_gamma   90.00
#
_symmetry.space_group_name_H-M   'P 1'
#
loop_
_entity.id
_entity.type
_entity.pdbx_description
1 polymer ?
#
loop_
_entity_poly.entity_id
_entity_poly.type
_entity_poly.pdbx_seq_one_letter_code
_entity_poly.pdbx_strand_id
1 'polypeptide(L)'
;MTLSILYRGPLSSCNYSCNYCPFAKRKDSRETLERDAAQLARFVTFVQEQADIQFKILFTPWGEALIRKYYQEAMVTLSLLPNVERVAIQTNLSCKLGWLKKADKTKLALWTTYHPGETSRTAFLEQCRQLDAMEVSYSVGVVGFKEAITEIEHLRAALPPERYLWINAQKKLANYYTAEETATLLSIDPYVVNNMIHYDSYGKACKTGHTVISLDGDGNMFRCHFIKEKIGNIYEQHFREALFPRTCTNATCGCHIGYVHMDDLKLYALYQGRELERIILK
;
A
#
# COMPACT_ATOMS: atom_id res chain seq x y z
N MET A 1 -13.00 -17.58 -7.21
CA MET A 1 -13.32 -16.34 -6.43
C MET A 1 -12.17 -15.35 -6.57
N THR A 2 -12.37 -14.04 -6.30
CA THR A 2 -11.27 -13.07 -6.21
C THR A 2 -11.09 -12.59 -4.78
N LEU A 3 -9.86 -12.68 -4.25
CA LEU A 3 -9.51 -12.27 -2.89
C LEU A 3 -8.36 -11.27 -2.91
N SER A 4 -8.60 -10.09 -2.34
CA SER A 4 -7.54 -9.11 -2.08
C SER A 4 -6.91 -9.34 -0.71
N ILE A 5 -5.59 -9.36 -0.65
CA ILE A 5 -4.80 -9.58 0.55
C ILE A 5 -3.94 -8.37 0.83
N LEU A 6 -4.08 -7.80 2.03
CA LEU A 6 -3.18 -6.80 2.58
C LEU A 6 -2.20 -7.49 3.53
N TYR A 7 -1.02 -7.87 3.03
CA TYR A 7 -0.03 -8.61 3.80
C TYR A 7 0.86 -7.66 4.60
N ARG A 8 1.09 -8.00 5.88
CA ARG A 8 2.03 -7.29 6.76
C ARG A 8 2.80 -8.26 7.65
N GLY A 9 4.03 -8.56 7.26
CA GLY A 9 4.98 -9.32 8.08
C GLY A 9 5.50 -8.52 9.30
N PRO A 10 6.31 -9.16 10.15
CA PRO A 10 6.89 -8.54 11.34
C PRO A 10 7.99 -7.51 11.03
N LEU A 11 8.49 -7.43 9.79
CA LEU A 11 9.49 -6.42 9.39
C LEU A 11 9.08 -5.01 9.83
N SER A 12 9.93 -4.37 10.63
CA SER A 12 9.73 -3.02 11.13
C SER A 12 10.90 -2.07 10.84
N SER A 13 12.04 -2.61 10.40
CA SER A 13 13.23 -1.85 10.06
C SER A 13 13.11 -1.10 8.74
N CYS A 14 13.65 0.12 8.72
CA CYS A 14 13.66 1.00 7.57
C CYS A 14 15.04 1.64 7.43
N ASN A 15 15.45 1.92 6.19
CA ASN A 15 16.67 2.68 5.90
C ASN A 15 16.47 4.20 6.01
N TYR A 16 15.24 4.67 6.16
CA TYR A 16 14.89 6.06 6.44
C TYR A 16 14.55 6.26 7.92
N SER A 17 14.72 7.49 8.41
CA SER A 17 14.58 7.87 9.81
C SER A 17 13.51 8.93 10.07
N CYS A 18 12.48 8.97 9.21
CA CYS A 18 11.46 10.02 9.17
C CYS A 18 10.89 10.35 10.55
N ASN A 19 11.06 11.60 11.01
CA ASN A 19 10.64 12.02 12.35
C ASN A 19 9.12 11.90 12.60
N TYR A 20 8.31 11.94 11.55
CA TYR A 20 6.86 11.78 11.63
C TYR A 20 6.38 10.32 11.53
N CYS A 21 7.27 9.40 11.15
CA CYS A 21 6.89 8.01 10.96
C CYS A 21 6.90 7.31 12.32
N PRO A 22 5.76 6.75 12.77
CA PRO A 22 5.69 6.03 14.05
C PRO A 22 6.51 4.72 14.06
N PHE A 23 7.05 4.31 12.90
CA PHE A 23 7.86 3.09 12.72
C PHE A 23 9.34 3.39 12.45
N ALA A 24 9.72 4.66 12.26
CA ALA A 24 11.11 5.02 12.02
C ALA A 24 12.03 4.60 13.17
N LYS A 25 13.32 4.42 12.85
CA LYS A 25 14.41 4.13 13.80
C LYS A 25 14.40 2.73 14.44
N ARG A 26 13.52 1.83 14.00
CA ARG A 26 13.57 0.42 14.42
C ARG A 26 14.65 -0.33 13.65
N LYS A 27 15.40 -1.16 14.36
CA LYS A 27 16.33 -2.14 13.78
C LYS A 27 15.83 -3.52 14.19
N ASP A 28 15.54 -4.36 13.20
CA ASP A 28 15.13 -5.74 13.46
C ASP A 28 16.36 -6.58 13.78
N SER A 29 16.21 -7.52 14.73
CA SER A 29 17.23 -8.53 14.99
C SER A 29 17.37 -9.49 13.81
N ARG A 30 18.50 -10.19 13.73
CA ARG A 30 18.71 -11.26 12.74
C ARG A 30 17.59 -12.30 12.80
N GLU A 31 17.24 -12.75 14.01
CA GLU A 31 16.15 -13.69 14.25
C GLU A 31 14.79 -13.16 13.72
N THR A 32 14.50 -11.87 13.93
CA THR A 32 13.27 -11.25 13.40
C THR A 32 13.25 -11.27 11.88
N LEU A 33 14.38 -10.98 11.21
CA LEU A 33 14.49 -11.00 9.75
C LEU A 33 14.41 -12.43 9.18
N GLU A 34 15.00 -13.41 9.86
CA GLU A 34 14.91 -14.82 9.47
C GLU A 34 13.46 -15.32 9.60
N ARG A 35 12.77 -14.95 10.68
CA ARG A 35 11.33 -15.24 10.84
C ARG A 35 10.48 -14.57 9.77
N ASP A 36 10.71 -13.28 9.50
CA ASP A 36 10.00 -12.52 8.47
C ASP A 36 10.16 -13.16 7.08
N ALA A 37 11.38 -13.57 6.72
CA ALA A 37 11.65 -14.27 5.47
C ALA A 37 10.95 -15.62 5.38
N ALA A 38 10.96 -16.42 6.46
CA ALA A 38 10.28 -17.72 6.50
C ALA A 38 8.75 -17.58 6.40
N GLN A 39 8.17 -16.59 7.10
CA GLN A 39 6.75 -16.28 7.03
C GLN A 39 6.34 -15.81 5.63
N LEU A 40 7.13 -14.95 4.99
CA LEU A 40 6.88 -14.51 3.62
C LEU A 40 6.96 -15.68 2.63
N ALA A 41 7.97 -16.53 2.76
CA ALA A 41 8.12 -17.71 1.90
C ALA A 41 6.89 -18.63 2.01
N ARG A 42 6.44 -18.91 3.24
CA ARG A 42 5.22 -19.70 3.49
C ARG A 42 3.97 -19.06 2.88
N PHE A 43 3.85 -17.73 2.96
CA PHE A 43 2.74 -17.01 2.32
C PHE A 43 2.76 -17.15 0.79
N VAL A 44 3.93 -17.04 0.16
CA VAL A 44 4.07 -17.25 -1.29
C VAL A 44 3.70 -18.68 -1.68
N THR A 45 4.14 -19.69 -0.93
CA THR A 45 3.74 -21.09 -1.14
C THR A 45 2.23 -21.26 -1.05
N PHE A 46 1.58 -20.68 -0.03
CA PHE A 46 0.13 -20.72 0.09
C PHE A 46 -0.58 -20.13 -1.13
N VAL A 47 -0.16 -18.94 -1.60
CA VAL A 47 -0.76 -18.33 -2.80
C VAL A 47 -0.59 -19.23 -4.01
N GLN A 48 0.57 -19.86 -4.19
CA GLN A 48 0.82 -20.78 -5.29
C GLN A 48 -0.07 -22.03 -5.26
N GLU A 49 -0.37 -22.55 -4.06
CA GLU A 49 -1.18 -23.77 -3.89
C GLU A 49 -2.69 -23.53 -4.07
N GLN A 50 -3.18 -22.31 -3.84
CA GLN A 50 -4.61 -21.96 -3.99
C GLN A 50 -4.98 -21.63 -5.45
N ALA A 51 -4.91 -22.63 -6.33
CA ALA A 51 -5.15 -22.46 -7.77
C ALA A 51 -6.61 -22.03 -8.12
N ASP A 52 -7.57 -22.21 -7.22
CA ASP A 52 -8.99 -21.86 -7.39
C ASP A 52 -9.34 -20.40 -6.99
N ILE A 53 -8.37 -19.67 -6.42
CA ILE A 53 -8.52 -18.28 -5.99
C ILE A 53 -7.69 -17.37 -6.89
N GLN A 54 -8.33 -16.34 -7.44
CA GLN A 54 -7.64 -15.21 -8.04
C GLN A 54 -7.23 -14.21 -6.95
N PHE A 55 -5.94 -13.89 -6.86
CA PHE A 55 -5.40 -13.00 -5.84
C PHE A 55 -5.07 -11.61 -6.38
N LYS A 56 -5.36 -10.61 -5.54
CA LYS A 56 -4.73 -9.28 -5.60
C LYS A 56 -3.98 -9.05 -4.30
N ILE A 57 -2.70 -8.71 -4.35
CA ILE A 57 -1.86 -8.66 -3.15
C ILE A 57 -1.27 -7.27 -3.00
N LEU A 58 -1.41 -6.68 -1.81
CA LEU A 58 -0.72 -5.47 -1.39
C LEU A 58 0.15 -5.77 -0.16
N PHE A 59 1.45 -5.61 -0.30
CA PHE A 59 2.38 -5.58 0.81
C PHE A 59 2.37 -4.19 1.48
N THR A 60 2.08 -4.16 2.79
CA THR A 60 2.04 -2.93 3.60
C THR A 60 3.03 -3.03 4.78
N PRO A 61 4.34 -3.11 4.52
CA PRO A 61 5.34 -3.29 5.57
C PRO A 61 5.32 -2.12 6.58
N TRP A 62 5.70 -2.39 7.83
CA TRP A 62 5.93 -1.31 8.80
C TRP A 62 7.22 -0.54 8.50
N GLY A 63 8.20 -1.23 7.91
CA GLY A 63 9.49 -0.67 7.48
C GLY A 63 9.65 -0.59 5.97
N GLU A 64 10.89 -0.57 5.49
CA GLU A 64 11.19 -0.63 4.06
C GLU A 64 11.50 -2.07 3.67
N ALA A 65 10.56 -2.72 2.99
CA ALA A 65 10.69 -4.13 2.61
C ALA A 65 11.65 -4.36 1.43
N LEU A 66 11.68 -3.45 0.45
CA LEU A 66 12.41 -3.70 -0.80
C LEU A 66 13.94 -3.55 -0.68
N ILE A 67 14.48 -3.13 0.48
CA ILE A 67 15.93 -3.29 0.75
C ILE A 67 16.30 -4.75 1.08
N ARG A 68 15.31 -5.63 1.25
CA ARG A 68 15.49 -7.05 1.53
C ARG A 68 15.27 -7.88 0.26
N LYS A 69 16.24 -8.71 -0.10
CA LYS A 69 16.19 -9.53 -1.33
C LYS A 69 15.00 -10.49 -1.34
N TYR A 70 14.65 -11.09 -0.21
CA TYR A 70 13.54 -12.04 -0.13
C TYR A 70 12.17 -11.41 -0.43
N TYR A 71 11.97 -10.11 -0.16
CA TYR A 71 10.77 -9.40 -0.63
C TYR A 71 10.80 -9.15 -2.14
N GLN A 72 11.95 -8.79 -2.72
CA GLN A 72 12.10 -8.64 -4.17
C GLN A 72 11.79 -9.97 -4.90
N GLU A 73 12.33 -11.07 -4.39
CA GLU A 73 12.08 -12.42 -4.90
C GLU A 73 10.61 -12.81 -4.78
N ALA A 74 9.99 -12.57 -3.62
CA ALA A 74 8.56 -12.83 -3.44
C ALA A 74 7.68 -12.04 -4.43
N MET A 75 7.96 -10.75 -4.63
CA MET A 75 7.25 -9.91 -5.60
C MET A 75 7.38 -10.47 -7.03
N VAL A 76 8.58 -10.90 -7.43
CA VAL A 76 8.83 -11.54 -8.73
C VAL A 76 8.03 -12.83 -8.85
N THR A 77 8.17 -13.76 -7.89
CA THR A 77 7.48 -15.05 -7.91
C THR A 77 5.97 -14.86 -8.02
N LEU A 78 5.39 -14.02 -7.15
CA LEU A 78 3.94 -13.75 -7.16
C LEU A 78 3.49 -13.13 -8.48
N SER A 79 4.25 -12.23 -9.08
CA SER A 79 3.89 -11.63 -10.36
C SER A 79 3.80 -12.66 -11.49
N LEU A 80 4.54 -13.77 -11.42
CA LEU A 80 4.56 -14.80 -12.45
C LEU A 80 3.47 -15.86 -12.29
N LEU A 81 2.77 -15.90 -11.14
CA LEU A 81 1.75 -16.91 -10.90
C LEU A 81 0.48 -16.64 -11.72
N PRO A 82 -0.15 -17.68 -12.30
CA PRO A 82 -1.35 -17.51 -13.13
C PRO A 82 -2.56 -17.04 -12.30
N ASN A 83 -2.63 -17.46 -11.04
CA ASN A 83 -3.71 -17.12 -10.11
C ASN A 83 -3.49 -15.78 -9.38
N VAL A 84 -2.45 -15.02 -9.75
CA VAL A 84 -2.24 -13.64 -9.25
C VAL A 84 -2.58 -12.66 -10.37
N GLU A 85 -3.56 -11.80 -10.12
CA GLU A 85 -3.99 -10.72 -11.01
C GLU A 85 -3.13 -9.46 -10.82
N ARG A 86 -2.77 -9.16 -9.56
CA ARG A 86 -2.02 -7.96 -9.19
C ARG A 86 -1.16 -8.23 -7.96
N VAL A 87 0.07 -7.73 -7.97
CA VAL A 87 0.93 -7.69 -6.78
C VAL A 87 1.56 -6.30 -6.65
N ALA A 88 1.35 -5.67 -5.50
CA ALA A 88 1.81 -4.32 -5.22
C ALA A 88 2.49 -4.22 -3.85
N ILE A 89 3.34 -3.22 -3.66
CA ILE A 89 4.05 -2.98 -2.40
C ILE A 89 4.23 -1.50 -2.13
N GLN A 90 4.05 -1.10 -0.88
CA GLN A 90 4.42 0.21 -0.38
C GLN A 90 5.93 0.30 -0.17
N THR A 91 6.57 1.33 -0.73
CA THR A 91 8.02 1.53 -0.66
C THR A 91 8.38 3.01 -0.69
N ASN A 92 9.51 3.36 -0.07
CA ASN A 92 10.16 4.66 -0.20
C ASN A 92 11.01 4.78 -1.50
N LEU A 93 11.05 3.74 -2.33
CA LEU A 93 11.75 3.66 -3.61
C LEU A 93 13.29 3.79 -3.53
N SER A 94 13.88 3.55 -2.37
CA SER A 94 15.33 3.65 -2.18
C SER A 94 16.14 2.44 -2.66
N CYS A 95 15.49 1.33 -3.00
CA CYS A 95 16.16 0.09 -3.40
C CYS A 95 16.70 0.15 -4.84
N LYS A 96 17.67 -0.71 -5.18
CA LYS A 96 18.09 -0.90 -6.57
C LYS A 96 16.99 -1.64 -7.35
N LEU A 97 16.65 -1.15 -8.54
CA LEU A 97 15.49 -1.60 -9.31
C LEU A 97 15.75 -2.77 -10.27
N GLY A 98 16.99 -3.27 -10.37
CA GLY A 98 17.38 -4.28 -11.35
C GLY A 98 16.61 -5.61 -11.26
N TRP A 99 16.03 -5.92 -10.09
CA TRP A 99 15.22 -7.13 -9.88
C TRP A 99 13.91 -7.12 -10.67
N LEU A 100 13.36 -5.93 -10.99
CA LEU A 100 12.11 -5.77 -11.76
C LEU A 100 12.20 -6.33 -13.18
N LYS A 101 13.42 -6.51 -13.71
CA LYS A 101 13.64 -7.15 -15.02
C LYS A 101 13.17 -8.61 -15.07
N LYS A 102 13.01 -9.25 -13.91
CA LYS A 102 12.58 -10.65 -13.78
C LYS A 102 11.07 -10.80 -13.52
N ALA A 103 10.37 -9.70 -13.25
CA ALA A 103 8.96 -9.71 -12.88
C ALA A 103 8.04 -9.59 -14.11
N ASP A 104 6.80 -10.06 -13.99
CA ASP A 104 5.72 -9.66 -14.88
C ASP A 104 5.22 -8.27 -14.50
N LYS A 105 5.59 -7.28 -15.30
CA LYS A 105 5.30 -5.86 -15.07
C LYS A 105 3.85 -5.48 -15.37
N THR A 106 3.10 -6.35 -16.06
CA THR A 106 1.67 -6.13 -16.30
C THR A 106 0.86 -6.34 -15.00
N LYS A 107 1.37 -7.19 -14.11
CA LYS A 107 0.77 -7.56 -12.82
C LYS A 107 1.46 -6.89 -11.63
N LEU A 108 2.74 -6.54 -11.73
CA LEU A 108 3.47 -5.88 -10.65
C LEU A 108 3.28 -4.36 -10.68
N ALA A 109 3.02 -3.75 -9.52
CA ALA A 109 3.00 -2.30 -9.36
C ALA A 109 3.70 -1.84 -8.07
N LEU A 110 4.21 -0.60 -8.06
CA LEU A 110 4.82 0.01 -6.87
C LEU A 110 3.98 1.19 -6.36
N TRP A 111 3.66 1.17 -5.07
CA TRP A 111 3.12 2.32 -4.36
C TRP A 111 4.31 3.06 -3.74
N THR A 112 4.78 4.13 -4.38
CA THR A 112 6.02 4.82 -3.99
C THR A 112 5.72 6.07 -3.17
N THR A 113 6.57 6.38 -2.20
CA THR A 113 6.41 7.60 -1.37
C THR A 113 7.72 8.39 -1.35
N TYR A 114 7.64 9.67 -1.72
CA TYR A 114 8.71 10.64 -1.60
C TYR A 114 8.78 11.22 -0.19
N HIS A 115 10.00 11.23 0.37
CA HIS A 115 10.29 11.74 1.71
C HIS A 115 11.35 12.85 1.60
N PRO A 116 10.96 14.14 1.54
CA PRO A 116 11.89 15.24 1.27
C PRO A 116 13.00 15.42 2.32
N GLY A 117 12.76 14.96 3.55
CA GLY A 117 13.78 14.94 4.62
C GLY A 117 14.79 13.79 4.53
N GLU A 118 14.58 12.81 3.64
CA GLU A 118 15.43 11.60 3.56
C GLU A 118 16.11 11.44 2.20
N THR A 119 15.55 12.02 1.14
CA THR A 119 16.12 11.97 -0.21
C THR A 119 15.81 13.24 -0.98
N SER A 120 16.71 13.62 -1.90
CA SER A 120 16.48 14.77 -2.76
C SER A 120 15.41 14.44 -3.81
N ARG A 121 14.66 15.47 -4.23
CA ARG A 121 13.68 15.36 -5.31
C ARG A 121 14.32 14.78 -6.58
N THR A 122 15.51 15.26 -6.95
CA THR A 122 16.24 14.79 -8.13
C THR A 122 16.55 13.29 -8.06
N ALA A 123 17.01 12.79 -6.90
CA ALA A 123 17.32 11.37 -6.73
C ALA A 123 16.06 10.49 -6.78
N PHE A 124 14.96 10.95 -6.18
CA PHE A 124 13.68 10.24 -6.24
C PHE A 124 13.10 10.20 -7.66
N LEU A 125 13.14 11.33 -8.38
CA LEU A 125 12.70 11.41 -9.77
C LEU A 125 13.56 10.56 -10.70
N GLU A 126 14.85 10.38 -10.40
CA GLU A 126 15.70 9.47 -11.16
C GLU A 126 15.28 8.01 -11.02
N GLN A 127 14.84 7.60 -9.82
CA GLN A 127 14.22 6.28 -9.64
C GLN A 127 12.90 6.16 -10.42
N CYS A 128 12.08 7.21 -10.41
CA CYS A 128 10.84 7.24 -11.19
C CYS A 128 11.11 7.06 -12.70
N ARG A 129 12.10 7.78 -13.25
CA ARG A 129 12.52 7.63 -14.65
C ARG A 129 13.02 6.22 -14.97
N GLN A 130 13.73 5.57 -14.04
CA GLN A 130 14.12 4.17 -14.23
C GLN A 130 12.91 3.23 -14.27
N LEU A 131 11.86 3.48 -13.48
CA LEU A 131 10.61 2.73 -13.56
C LEU A 131 9.90 2.97 -14.90
N ASP A 132 9.86 4.22 -15.37
CA ASP A 132 9.29 4.58 -16.67
C ASP A 132 10.01 3.84 -17.81
N ALA A 133 11.35 3.88 -17.82
CA ALA A 133 12.17 3.18 -18.82
C ALA A 133 12.02 1.65 -18.78
N MET A 134 11.61 1.10 -17.64
CA MET A 134 11.30 -0.32 -17.51
C MET A 134 9.82 -0.63 -17.74
N GLU A 135 8.96 0.36 -17.99
CA GLU A 135 7.50 0.21 -18.14
C GLU A 135 6.83 -0.43 -16.91
N VAL A 136 7.34 -0.11 -15.71
CA VAL A 136 6.76 -0.59 -14.46
C VAL A 136 5.63 0.35 -14.03
N SER A 137 4.49 -0.22 -13.62
CA SER A 137 3.38 0.57 -13.07
C SER A 137 3.71 1.08 -11.67
N TYR A 138 3.53 2.38 -11.42
CA TYR A 138 3.69 2.93 -10.07
C TYR A 138 2.85 4.20 -9.85
N SER A 139 2.48 4.43 -8.59
CA SER A 139 1.97 5.71 -8.09
C SER A 139 3.06 6.45 -7.33
N VAL A 140 2.99 7.78 -7.31
CA VAL A 140 3.87 8.63 -6.50
C VAL A 140 3.09 9.24 -5.36
N GLY A 141 3.68 9.23 -4.18
CA GLY A 141 3.10 9.77 -2.96
C GLY A 141 3.97 10.76 -2.26
N VAL A 142 3.34 11.58 -1.42
CA VAL A 142 4.04 12.48 -0.51
C VAL A 142 3.16 12.77 0.72
N VAL A 143 3.78 13.00 1.88
CA VAL A 143 3.04 13.39 3.09
C VAL A 143 2.74 14.88 3.04
N GLY A 144 1.46 15.23 3.21
CA GLY A 144 0.97 16.60 3.07
C GLY A 144 1.21 17.48 4.31
N PHE A 145 2.45 17.66 4.75
CA PHE A 145 2.75 18.71 5.74
C PHE A 145 2.64 20.10 5.10
N LYS A 146 2.30 21.14 5.89
CA LYS A 146 2.12 22.50 5.32
C LYS A 146 3.44 23.02 4.78
N GLU A 147 4.48 22.77 5.55
CA GLU A 147 5.87 23.11 5.27
C GLU A 147 6.39 22.41 4.01
N ALA A 148 5.71 21.35 3.56
CA ALA A 148 6.06 20.61 2.36
C ALA A 148 5.26 21.04 1.12
N ILE A 149 4.25 21.92 1.21
CA ILE A 149 3.36 22.24 0.07
C ILE A 149 4.16 22.74 -1.14
N THR A 150 5.08 23.68 -0.96
CA THR A 150 5.94 24.17 -2.05
C THR A 150 6.80 23.06 -2.65
N GLU A 151 7.28 22.13 -1.83
CA GLU A 151 8.05 20.98 -2.33
C GLU A 151 7.16 20.00 -3.12
N ILE A 152 5.90 19.84 -2.72
CA ILE A 152 4.90 19.03 -3.43
C ILE A 152 4.57 19.65 -4.80
N GLU A 153 4.46 20.97 -4.89
CA GLU A 153 4.29 21.70 -6.16
C GLU A 153 5.48 21.45 -7.10
N HIS A 154 6.72 21.58 -6.59
CA HIS A 154 7.91 21.29 -7.37
C HIS A 154 8.01 19.82 -7.80
N LEU A 155 7.62 18.88 -6.94
CA LEU A 155 7.53 17.47 -7.30
C LEU A 155 6.52 17.26 -8.43
N ARG A 156 5.33 17.86 -8.33
CA ARG A 156 4.29 17.75 -9.35
C ARG A 156 4.76 18.30 -10.69
N ALA A 157 5.39 19.48 -10.70
CA ALA A 157 5.88 20.13 -11.91
C ALA A 157 6.97 19.31 -12.63
N ALA A 158 7.77 18.54 -11.86
CA ALA A 158 8.86 17.73 -12.41
C ALA A 158 8.45 16.29 -12.80
N LEU A 159 7.31 15.81 -12.31
CA LEU A 159 6.78 14.49 -12.66
C LEU A 159 5.95 14.55 -13.96
N PRO A 160 6.03 13.51 -14.81
CA PRO A 160 5.17 13.42 -15.99
C PRO A 160 3.67 13.58 -15.66
N PRO A 161 2.89 14.39 -16.42
CA PRO A 161 1.50 14.73 -16.09
C PRO A 161 0.54 13.54 -15.91
N GLU A 162 0.83 12.44 -16.61
CA GLU A 162 0.12 11.15 -16.55
C GLU A 162 0.41 10.38 -15.26
N ARG A 163 1.54 10.64 -14.61
CA ARG A 163 1.90 9.96 -13.36
C ARG A 163 1.01 10.45 -12.24
N TYR A 164 0.18 9.57 -11.69
CA TYR A 164 -0.65 9.95 -10.55
C TYR A 164 0.20 10.26 -9.33
N LEU A 165 0.08 11.50 -8.84
CA LEU A 165 0.65 11.97 -7.58
C LEU A 165 -0.49 12.07 -6.58
N TRP A 166 -0.41 11.29 -5.50
CA TRP A 166 -1.34 11.37 -4.40
C TRP A 166 -0.71 12.02 -3.18
N ILE A 167 -1.54 12.68 -2.38
CA ILE A 167 -1.11 13.33 -1.15
C ILE A 167 -1.71 12.58 0.03
N ASN A 168 -0.86 12.23 1.01
CA ASN A 168 -1.31 11.71 2.30
C ASN A 168 -1.53 12.89 3.23
N ALA A 169 -2.76 13.42 3.21
CA ALA A 169 -3.13 14.61 3.93
C ALA A 169 -3.08 14.39 5.46
N GLN A 170 -2.64 15.41 6.17
CA GLN A 170 -2.73 15.48 7.62
C GLN A 170 -4.17 15.80 8.01
N LYS A 171 -4.72 14.97 8.90
CA LYS A 171 -6.13 15.02 9.32
C LYS A 171 -6.31 14.77 10.81
N LYS A 172 -5.21 14.64 11.58
CA LYS A 172 -5.26 14.54 13.04
C LYS A 172 -5.68 15.85 13.71
N LEU A 173 -5.36 16.97 13.09
CA LEU A 173 -5.72 18.30 13.56
C LEU A 173 -6.92 18.80 12.77
N ALA A 174 -7.98 19.22 13.46
CA ALA A 174 -9.11 19.86 12.83
C ALA A 174 -8.68 21.15 12.13
N ASN A 175 -9.23 21.42 10.94
CA ASN A 175 -8.90 22.60 10.13
C ASN A 175 -7.39 22.79 9.92
N TYR A 176 -6.69 21.68 9.70
CA TYR A 176 -5.23 21.72 9.51
C TYR A 176 -4.88 22.65 8.35
N TYR A 177 -5.48 22.48 7.18
CA TYR A 177 -5.20 23.33 6.01
C TYR A 177 -6.07 24.60 5.97
N THR A 178 -5.51 25.70 5.47
CA THR A 178 -6.29 26.89 5.06
C THR A 178 -7.05 26.61 3.77
N ALA A 179 -7.96 27.50 3.38
CA ALA A 179 -8.68 27.40 2.11
C ALA A 179 -7.72 27.46 0.91
N GLU A 180 -6.71 28.32 0.98
CA GLU A 180 -5.68 28.45 -0.06
C GLU A 180 -4.82 27.19 -0.15
N GLU A 181 -4.30 26.69 0.98
CA GLU A 181 -3.54 25.43 1.01
C GLU A 181 -4.38 24.25 0.47
N THR A 182 -5.67 24.21 0.81
CA THR A 182 -6.58 23.17 0.31
C THR A 182 -6.75 23.26 -1.21
N ALA A 183 -6.92 24.48 -1.75
CA ALA A 183 -7.03 24.71 -3.19
C ALA A 183 -5.74 24.30 -3.93
N THR A 184 -4.57 24.62 -3.38
CA THR A 184 -3.27 24.20 -3.93
C THR A 184 -3.18 22.67 -3.98
N LEU A 185 -3.46 21.98 -2.87
CA LEU A 185 -3.40 20.52 -2.80
C LEU A 185 -4.38 19.86 -3.78
N LEU A 186 -5.59 20.41 -3.93
CA LEU A 186 -6.60 19.95 -4.89
C LEU A 186 -6.15 20.09 -6.35
N SER A 187 -5.39 21.14 -6.68
CA SER A 187 -4.86 21.30 -8.04
C SER A 187 -3.81 20.25 -8.39
N ILE A 188 -3.14 19.66 -7.39
CA ILE A 188 -2.09 18.64 -7.53
C ILE A 188 -2.66 17.22 -7.50
N ASP A 189 -3.46 16.92 -6.47
CA ASP A 189 -4.16 15.64 -6.29
C ASP A 189 -5.67 15.93 -6.20
N PRO A 190 -6.42 15.80 -7.31
CA PRO A 190 -7.85 16.04 -7.35
C PRO A 190 -8.66 15.19 -6.35
N TYR A 191 -8.07 14.12 -5.82
CA TYR A 191 -8.70 13.19 -4.89
C TYR A 191 -8.17 13.33 -3.46
N VAL A 192 -7.36 14.36 -3.17
CA VAL A 192 -6.79 14.59 -1.83
C VAL A 192 -7.87 14.75 -0.76
N VAL A 193 -9.04 15.31 -1.12
CA VAL A 193 -10.19 15.46 -0.23
C VAL A 193 -10.64 14.14 0.37
N ASN A 194 -10.51 13.04 -0.37
CA ASN A 194 -10.85 11.72 0.12
C ASN A 194 -9.92 11.27 1.25
N ASN A 195 -8.73 11.87 1.34
CA ASN A 195 -7.73 11.61 2.35
C ASN A 195 -7.65 12.70 3.44
N MET A 196 -8.39 13.80 3.32
CA MET A 196 -8.39 14.88 4.32
C MET A 196 -9.34 14.61 5.50
N ILE A 197 -10.20 13.60 5.40
CA ILE A 197 -11.25 13.34 6.39
C ILE A 197 -11.18 11.93 7.00
N HIS A 198 -11.81 11.80 8.16
CA HIS A 198 -12.17 10.54 8.78
C HIS A 198 -13.64 10.26 8.45
N TYR A 199 -13.92 9.18 7.73
CA TYR A 199 -15.28 8.80 7.39
C TYR A 199 -15.93 8.11 8.58
N ASP A 200 -17.17 8.47 8.90
CA ASP A 200 -18.01 7.66 9.79
C ASP A 200 -18.16 6.27 9.18
N SER A 201 -17.68 5.25 9.88
CA SER A 201 -17.69 3.88 9.37
C SER A 201 -18.56 2.94 10.18
N TYR A 202 -18.87 3.25 11.44
CA TYR A 202 -19.60 2.33 12.31
C TYR A 202 -20.93 1.88 11.66
N GLY A 203 -21.16 0.57 11.64
CA GLY A 203 -22.35 -0.01 11.04
C GLY A 203 -22.39 0.01 9.50
N LYS A 204 -21.44 0.64 8.81
CA LYS A 204 -21.42 0.69 7.34
C LYS A 204 -20.80 -0.55 6.71
N ALA A 205 -21.26 -0.86 5.50
CA ALA A 205 -20.72 -1.94 4.69
C ALA A 205 -19.35 -1.56 4.10
N CYS A 206 -18.48 -2.57 4.02
CA CYS A 206 -17.22 -2.48 3.28
C CYS A 206 -16.79 -3.89 2.86
N LYS A 207 -15.86 -3.97 1.92
CA LYS A 207 -15.39 -5.25 1.36
C LYS A 207 -14.51 -6.08 2.30
N THR A 208 -14.13 -5.50 3.44
CA THR A 208 -13.15 -6.08 4.37
C THR A 208 -13.73 -7.19 5.25
N GLY A 209 -13.02 -8.33 5.34
CA GLY A 209 -13.50 -9.57 5.95
C GLY A 209 -14.29 -10.49 5.02
N HIS A 210 -14.46 -10.12 3.75
CA HIS A 210 -15.19 -10.90 2.75
C HIS A 210 -14.34 -11.09 1.49
N THR A 211 -14.18 -10.05 0.66
CA THR A 211 -13.36 -10.10 -0.57
C THR A 211 -12.02 -9.39 -0.41
N VAL A 212 -11.78 -8.74 0.72
CA VAL A 212 -10.52 -8.12 1.11
C VAL A 212 -10.19 -8.54 2.54
N ILE A 213 -8.97 -8.99 2.81
CA ILE A 213 -8.51 -9.33 4.16
C ILE A 213 -7.12 -8.76 4.42
N SER A 214 -6.80 -8.52 5.69
CA SER A 214 -5.42 -8.26 6.13
C SER A 214 -4.83 -9.52 6.74
N LEU A 215 -3.55 -9.78 6.47
CA LEU A 215 -2.80 -10.90 7.01
C LEU A 215 -1.58 -10.41 7.78
N ASP A 216 -1.30 -11.04 8.92
CA ASP A 216 0.02 -10.96 9.55
C ASP A 216 0.96 -12.06 9.03
N GLY A 217 2.22 -12.04 9.48
CA GLY A 217 3.22 -13.04 9.11
C GLY A 217 2.88 -14.48 9.55
N ASP A 218 2.06 -14.65 10.59
CA ASP A 218 1.63 -15.98 11.05
C ASP A 218 0.42 -16.51 10.25
N GLY A 219 -0.07 -15.73 9.27
CA GLY A 219 -1.23 -16.05 8.45
C GLY A 219 -2.55 -15.81 9.14
N ASN A 220 -2.57 -15.13 10.29
CA ASN A 220 -3.83 -14.77 10.93
C ASN A 220 -4.57 -13.78 10.05
N MET A 221 -5.85 -14.08 9.83
CA MET A 221 -6.75 -13.26 9.04
C MET A 221 -7.42 -12.25 9.93
N PHE A 222 -7.44 -11.01 9.45
CA PHE A 222 -8.20 -9.90 10.01
C PHE A 222 -9.04 -9.29 8.90
N ARG A 223 -10.09 -8.57 9.30
CA ARG A 223 -10.88 -7.82 8.32
C ARG A 223 -10.02 -6.77 7.61
N CYS A 224 -9.34 -5.93 8.38
CA CYS A 224 -8.42 -4.90 7.90
C CYS A 224 -7.32 -4.65 8.95
N HIS A 225 -6.34 -3.80 8.65
CA HIS A 225 -5.27 -3.45 9.60
C HIS A 225 -5.73 -2.71 10.87
N PHE A 226 -6.98 -2.24 10.91
CA PHE A 226 -7.50 -1.39 11.98
C PHE A 226 -8.46 -2.12 12.94
N ILE A 227 -8.91 -3.33 12.59
CA ILE A 227 -9.77 -4.16 13.44
C ILE A 227 -8.93 -5.36 13.86
N LYS A 228 -8.62 -5.44 15.17
CA LYS A 228 -7.71 -6.44 15.74
C LYS A 228 -8.34 -7.80 15.99
N GLU A 229 -9.64 -7.94 15.78
CA GLU A 229 -10.34 -9.20 15.93
C GLU A 229 -9.91 -10.16 14.82
N LYS A 230 -9.27 -11.27 15.21
CA LYS A 230 -8.89 -12.36 14.30
C LYS A 230 -10.15 -13.06 13.82
N ILE A 231 -10.29 -13.23 12.50
CA ILE A 231 -11.42 -13.92 11.88
C ILE A 231 -11.10 -15.35 11.44
N GLY A 232 -9.82 -15.74 11.40
CA GLY A 232 -9.37 -17.07 10.99
C GLY A 232 -7.86 -17.13 10.77
N ASN A 233 -7.35 -18.20 10.17
CA ASN A 233 -5.97 -18.30 9.69
C ASN A 233 -5.94 -18.95 8.29
N ILE A 234 -5.19 -18.36 7.34
CA ILE A 234 -5.19 -18.81 5.94
C ILE A 234 -4.69 -20.26 5.76
N TYR A 235 -3.92 -20.75 6.73
CA TYR A 235 -3.33 -22.08 6.67
C TYR A 235 -4.26 -23.17 7.23
N GLU A 236 -5.45 -22.81 7.70
CA GLU A 236 -6.48 -23.75 8.13
C GLU A 236 -7.34 -24.20 6.93
N GLN A 237 -7.72 -25.48 6.88
CA GLN A 237 -8.45 -26.08 5.76
C GLN A 237 -9.74 -25.34 5.38
N HIS A 238 -10.43 -24.78 6.39
CA HIS A 238 -11.74 -24.15 6.26
C HIS A 238 -11.70 -22.61 6.35
N PHE A 239 -10.54 -21.98 6.12
CA PHE A 239 -10.39 -20.52 6.29
C PHE A 239 -11.41 -19.68 5.48
N ARG A 240 -11.90 -20.21 4.35
CA ARG A 240 -12.89 -19.55 3.49
C ARG A 240 -14.23 -19.34 4.19
N GLU A 241 -14.59 -20.16 5.17
CA GLU A 241 -15.84 -20.02 5.94
C GLU A 241 -15.87 -18.74 6.78
N ALA A 242 -14.69 -18.16 7.08
CA ALA A 242 -14.58 -16.87 7.75
C ALA A 242 -14.87 -15.66 6.83
N LEU A 243 -14.93 -15.86 5.50
CA LEU A 243 -15.04 -14.81 4.50
C LEU A 243 -16.50 -14.49 4.18
N PHE A 244 -17.10 -13.56 4.92
CA PHE A 244 -18.48 -13.11 4.69
C PHE A 244 -18.67 -11.63 5.01
N PRO A 245 -19.67 -10.97 4.39
CA PRO A 245 -19.96 -9.55 4.63
C PRO A 245 -20.23 -9.24 6.10
N ARG A 246 -19.62 -8.18 6.61
CA ARG A 246 -19.85 -7.65 7.97
C ARG A 246 -19.82 -6.14 7.93
N THR A 247 -20.55 -5.50 8.84
CA THR A 247 -20.49 -4.05 9.03
C THR A 247 -19.24 -3.66 9.83
N CYS A 248 -18.75 -2.43 9.66
CA CYS A 248 -17.56 -1.97 10.38
C CYS A 248 -17.86 -1.74 11.87
N THR A 249 -16.92 -2.14 12.73
CA THR A 249 -17.00 -1.96 14.20
C THR A 249 -16.28 -0.70 14.68
N ASN A 250 -15.45 -0.08 13.85
CA ASN A 250 -14.76 1.17 14.19
C ASN A 250 -15.68 2.38 13.94
N ALA A 251 -15.58 3.39 14.80
CA ALA A 251 -16.28 4.66 14.66
C ALA A 251 -15.94 5.34 13.32
N THR A 252 -14.64 5.42 12.99
CA THR A 252 -14.18 6.07 11.76
C THR A 252 -13.15 5.25 10.97
N CYS A 253 -13.05 5.54 9.68
CA CYS A 253 -12.04 5.03 8.78
C CYS A 253 -11.30 6.20 8.09
N GLY A 254 -9.97 6.25 8.16
CA GLY A 254 -9.18 7.40 7.66
C GLY A 254 -7.98 7.06 6.78
N CYS A 255 -7.58 5.80 6.69
CA CYS A 255 -6.43 5.40 5.86
C CYS A 255 -6.91 4.89 4.51
N HIS A 256 -6.17 5.18 3.43
CA HIS A 256 -6.53 4.75 2.07
C HIS A 256 -6.78 3.24 1.98
N ILE A 257 -5.87 2.42 2.53
CA ILE A 257 -6.01 0.95 2.57
C ILE A 257 -7.19 0.44 3.41
N GLY A 258 -7.95 1.34 4.04
CA GLY A 258 -9.21 1.05 4.72
C GLY A 258 -10.40 1.64 3.94
N TYR A 259 -10.44 2.97 3.80
CA TYR A 259 -11.61 3.65 3.27
C TYR A 259 -11.86 3.32 1.79
N VAL A 260 -10.84 2.96 1.03
CA VAL A 260 -11.02 2.59 -0.39
C VAL A 260 -11.97 1.41 -0.57
N HIS A 261 -12.13 0.58 0.47
CA HIS A 261 -13.00 -0.58 0.51
C HIS A 261 -14.40 -0.30 1.06
N MET A 262 -14.72 0.93 1.47
CA MET A 262 -16.07 1.32 1.87
C MET A 262 -16.97 1.42 0.62
N ASP A 263 -18.10 0.73 0.64
CA ASP A 263 -18.96 0.63 -0.55
C ASP A 263 -19.58 1.99 -0.92
N ASP A 264 -19.97 2.79 0.08
CA ASP A 264 -20.60 4.11 -0.11
C ASP A 264 -19.71 5.12 -0.85
N LEU A 265 -18.38 4.98 -0.74
CA LEU A 265 -17.45 5.92 -1.38
C LEU A 265 -17.27 5.64 -2.88
N LYS A 266 -17.70 4.47 -3.36
CA LYS A 266 -17.65 4.07 -4.78
C LYS A 266 -16.27 4.23 -5.43
N LEU A 267 -15.20 4.17 -4.64
CA LEU A 267 -13.83 4.44 -5.10
C LEU A 267 -13.28 3.36 -6.05
N TYR A 268 -13.88 2.17 -6.07
CA TYR A 268 -13.53 1.13 -7.03
C TYR A 268 -13.79 1.57 -8.49
N ALA A 269 -14.81 2.41 -8.73
CA ALA A 269 -15.07 2.96 -10.06
C ALA A 269 -13.96 3.94 -10.49
N LEU A 270 -13.36 4.63 -9.53
CA LEU A 270 -12.24 5.54 -9.77
C LEU A 270 -10.94 4.78 -10.08
N TYR A 271 -10.62 3.76 -9.29
CA TYR A 271 -9.37 3.02 -9.43
C TYR A 271 -9.41 1.89 -10.47
N GLN A 272 -10.60 1.45 -10.89
CA GLN A 272 -10.79 0.43 -11.94
C GLN A 272 -9.96 -0.84 -11.71
N GLY A 273 -9.95 -1.34 -10.47
CA GLY A 273 -9.20 -2.54 -10.09
C GLY A 273 -7.75 -2.31 -9.68
N ARG A 274 -7.30 -1.04 -9.62
CA ARG A 274 -5.96 -0.59 -9.22
C ARG A 274 -5.90 0.13 -7.88
N GLU A 275 -6.88 -0.14 -7.02
CA GLU A 275 -7.00 0.47 -5.69
C GLU A 275 -5.86 0.07 -4.75
N LEU A 276 -5.27 -1.11 -4.95
CA LEU A 276 -4.20 -1.61 -4.08
C LEU A 276 -2.87 -0.90 -4.32
N GLU A 277 -2.59 -0.50 -5.55
CA GLU A 277 -1.40 0.28 -5.94
C GLU A 277 -1.67 1.80 -5.93
N ARG A 278 -2.92 2.21 -5.64
CA ARG A 278 -3.40 3.59 -5.65
C ARG A 278 -3.01 4.30 -6.95
N ILE A 279 -3.30 3.68 -8.10
CA ILE A 279 -3.07 4.30 -9.41
C ILE A 279 -4.41 4.57 -10.09
N ILE A 280 -4.59 5.82 -10.55
CA ILE A 280 -5.73 6.22 -11.37
C ILE A 280 -5.27 6.26 -12.82
N LEU A 281 -6.02 5.61 -13.71
CA LEU A 281 -5.81 5.73 -15.16
C LEU A 281 -6.41 7.07 -15.59
N LYS A 282 -5.56 7.97 -16.09
CA LYS A 282 -6.01 9.19 -16.78
C LYS A 282 -6.23 8.88 -18.25
#